data_AF-A0A963GPZ9-F1
#
_entry.id   AF-A0A963GPZ9-F1
#
_cell.length_a   1.000
_cell.length_b   1.000
_cell.length_c   1.000
_cell.angle_alpha   90.00
_cell.angle_beta   90.00
_cell.angle_gamma   90.00
#
_symmetry.space_group_name_H-M   'P 1'
#
loop_
_entity.id
_entity.type
_entity.pdbx_description
1 polymer ?
#
loop_
_entity_poly.entity_id
_entity_poly.type
_entity_poly.pdbx_seq_one_letter_code
_entity_poly.pdbx_strand_id
1 'polypeptide(L)' 'MTGFLDNDEDRWTLASEELALLTGMMDPGRLGCAFQLKFIQAQGRFPERGEIPGMHGVAVLAAQLGVEADTLAGYDPL' A
#
# COMPACT_ATOMS: atom_id res chain seq x y z
N MET A 1 7.15 2.46 -17.86
CA MET A 1 7.00 2.10 -16.44
C MET A 1 6.78 3.40 -15.68
N THR A 2 5.53 3.85 -15.60
CA THR A 2 5.21 5.16 -15.03
C THR A 2 5.08 5.00 -13.52
N GLY A 3 6.18 5.19 -12.79
CA GLY A 3 6.16 5.26 -11.34
C GLY A 3 5.31 6.45 -10.92
N PHE A 4 4.09 6.19 -10.46
CA PHE A 4 3.23 7.24 -9.94
C PHE A 4 3.72 7.56 -8.53
N LEU A 5 4.54 8.63 -8.42
CA LEU A 5 4.87 9.38 -7.19
C LEU A 5 5.90 8.73 -6.25
N ASP A 6 7.18 8.95 -6.55
CA ASP A 6 8.31 8.35 -5.83
C ASP A 6 8.85 9.17 -4.63
N ASN A 7 8.15 10.19 -4.11
CA ASN A 7 8.75 11.03 -3.04
C ASN A 7 7.77 11.72 -2.06
N ASP A 8 6.57 11.18 -1.87
CA ASP A 8 5.56 11.79 -0.99
C ASP A 8 5.25 10.84 0.19
N GLU A 9 6.13 10.85 1.21
CA GLU A 9 6.01 10.00 2.40
C GLU A 9 4.68 10.25 3.13
N ASP A 10 4.22 11.50 3.16
CA ASP A 10 2.94 11.91 3.74
C ASP A 10 1.75 11.20 3.08
N ARG A 11 1.80 10.99 1.75
CA ARG A 11 0.76 10.27 1.01
C ARG A 11 0.66 8.79 1.39
N TRP A 12 1.78 8.17 1.77
CA TRP A 12 1.86 6.76 2.14
C TRP A 12 1.76 6.53 3.65
N THR A 13 1.70 7.59 4.44
CA THR A 13 1.56 7.51 5.90
C THR A 13 0.11 7.18 6.28
N LEU A 14 -0.09 6.06 6.97
CA LEU A 14 -1.38 5.58 7.45
C LEU A 14 -1.77 6.31 8.74
N ALA A 15 -2.99 6.84 8.77
CA ALA A 15 -3.66 7.30 9.97
C ALA A 15 -4.02 6.12 10.89
N SER A 16 -4.27 6.43 12.15
CA SER A 16 -4.58 5.41 13.17
C SER A 16 -5.85 4.62 12.82
N GLU A 17 -6.83 5.29 12.23
CA GLU A 17 -8.09 4.69 11.78
C GLU A 17 -7.87 3.72 10.61
N GLU A 18 -6.94 4.03 9.70
CA GLU A 18 -6.58 3.15 8.58
C GLU A 18 -5.84 1.91 9.08
N LEU A 19 -4.92 2.07 10.03
CA LEU A 19 -4.26 0.94 10.69
C LEU A 19 -5.26 0.01 11.37
N ALA A 20 -6.31 0.57 11.99
CA ALA A 20 -7.37 -0.22 12.62
C ALA A 20 -8.14 -1.09 11.60
N LEU A 21 -8.40 -0.59 10.40
CA LEU A 21 -9.07 -1.34 9.32
C LEU A 21 -8.26 -2.55 8.83
N LEU A 22 -6.94 -2.49 9.00
CA LEU A 22 -5.99 -3.49 8.53
C LEU A 22 -5.72 -4.59 9.57
N THR A 23 -6.32 -4.49 10.76
CA THR A 23 -6.15 -5.49 11.83
C THR A 23 -6.80 -6.83 11.47
N GLY A 24 -6.15 -7.93 11.83
CA GLY A 24 -6.64 -9.29 11.57
C GLY A 24 -6.42 -9.82 10.14
N MET A 25 -5.82 -9.02 9.24
CA MET A 25 -5.41 -9.46 7.90
C MET A 25 -4.06 -10.18 7.93
N MET A 26 -3.88 -11.17 7.05
CA MET A 26 -2.55 -11.78 6.81
C MET A 26 -1.62 -10.78 6.09
N ASP A 27 -0.31 -10.87 6.33
CA ASP A 27 0.69 -9.89 5.90
C ASP A 27 0.60 -9.46 4.42
N PRO A 28 0.48 -10.37 3.43
CA PRO A 28 0.36 -9.97 2.02
C PRO A 28 -0.93 -9.18 1.74
N GLY A 29 -2.05 -9.63 2.32
CA GLY A 29 -3.34 -8.97 2.19
C GLY A 29 -3.38 -7.61 2.89
N ARG A 30 -2.65 -7.49 4.01
CA ARG A 30 -2.55 -6.27 4.80
C ARG A 30 -1.80 -5.17 4.06
N LEU A 31 -0.64 -5.50 3.49
CA LEU A 31 0.16 -4.57 2.70
C LEU A 31 -0.54 -4.16 1.41
N GLY A 32 -1.17 -5.12 0.72
CA GLY A 32 -1.96 -4.86 -0.49
C GLY A 32 -3.17 -3.99 -0.23
N CYS A 33 -3.91 -4.22 0.86
CA CYS A 33 -5.06 -3.40 1.24
C CYS A 33 -4.64 -1.97 1.62
N ALA A 34 -3.53 -1.81 2.35
CA ALA A 34 -2.98 -0.50 2.67
C ALA A 34 -2.62 0.31 1.41
N PHE A 35 -2.01 -0.35 0.42
CA PHE A 35 -1.76 0.26 -0.89
C PHE A 35 -3.07 0.70 -1.55
N GLN A 36 -4.08 -0.18 -1.64
CA GLN A 36 -5.36 0.16 -2.26
C GLN A 36 -6.03 1.36 -1.57
N LEU A 37 -6.02 1.41 -0.24
CA LEU A 37 -6.58 2.53 0.52
C LEU A 37 -5.92 3.86 0.13
N LYS A 38 -4.59 3.93 0.15
CA LYS A 38 -3.85 5.14 -0.24
C LYS A 38 -4.03 5.49 -1.71
N PHE A 39 -4.11 4.48 -2.57
CA PHE A 39 -4.37 4.69 -3.99
C PHE A 39 -5.75 5.30 -4.22
N ILE A 40 -6.80 4.76 -3.61
CA ILE A 40 -8.18 5.24 -3.75
C ILE A 40 -8.33 6.65 -3.18
N GLN A 41 -7.74 6.95 -2.02
CA GLN A 41 -7.80 8.29 -1.44
C GLN A 41 -7.22 9.35 -2.37
N ALA A 42 -6.19 8.99 -3.11
CA ALA A 42 -5.50 9.94 -3.93
C ALA A 42 -5.94 9.97 -5.40
N GLN A 43 -6.54 8.89 -5.91
CA GLN A 43 -7.00 8.77 -7.31
C GLN A 43 -8.52 8.71 -7.46
N GLY A 44 -9.26 8.48 -6.37
CA GLY A 44 -10.71 8.30 -6.39
C GLY A 44 -11.18 7.00 -7.06
N ARG A 45 -10.28 6.05 -7.33
CA ARG A 45 -10.56 4.75 -7.97
C ARG A 45 -9.66 3.65 -7.44
N PHE A 46 -10.02 2.40 -7.69
CA PHE A 46 -9.14 1.25 -7.41
C PHE A 46 -7.96 1.21 -8.41
N PRO A 47 -6.80 0.68 -8.00
CA PRO A 47 -5.71 0.40 -8.92
C PRO A 47 -6.10 -0.69 -9.91
N GLU A 48 -5.67 -0.53 -11.15
CA GLU A 48 -5.77 -1.54 -12.21
C GLU A 48 -4.65 -2.57 -12.06
N ARG A 49 -4.78 -3.72 -12.74
CA ARG A 49 -3.77 -4.77 -12.73
C ARG A 49 -2.41 -4.22 -13.21
N GLY A 50 -1.39 -4.35 -12.36
CA GLY A 50 -0.04 -3.84 -12.62
C GLY A 50 0.22 -2.42 -12.13
N GLU A 51 -0.79 -1.69 -11.68
CA GLU A 51 -0.58 -0.46 -10.90
C GLU A 51 -0.18 -0.85 -9.48
N ILE A 52 1.12 -0.75 -9.22
CA ILE A 52 1.73 -1.00 -7.92
C ILE A 52 2.37 0.29 -7.40
N PRO A 53 2.48 0.46 -6.07
CA PRO A 53 3.22 1.59 -5.53
C PRO A 53 4.70 1.50 -5.92
N GLY A 54 5.35 2.64 -6.06
CA GLY A 54 6.81 2.70 -6.21
C GLY A 54 7.51 2.12 -4.98
N MET A 55 8.79 1.78 -5.12
CA MET A 55 9.56 1.11 -4.06
C MET A 55 9.54 1.88 -2.73
N HIS A 56 9.56 3.21 -2.79
CA HIS A 56 9.47 4.04 -1.59
C HIS A 56 8.11 3.91 -0.88
N GLY A 57 7.00 3.95 -1.62
CA GLY A 57 5.66 3.78 -1.07
C GLY A 57 5.47 2.40 -0.43
N VAL A 58 6.02 1.35 -1.05
CA VAL A 58 6.04 -0.01 -0.46
C VAL A 58 6.78 0.00 0.87
N ALA A 59 7.98 0.59 0.92
CA ALA A 59 8.81 0.62 2.12
C ALA A 59 8.15 1.38 3.28
N VAL A 60 7.51 2.53 3.00
CA VAL A 60 6.80 3.33 4.00
C VAL A 60 5.61 2.55 4.57
N LEU A 61 4.82 1.88 3.73
CA LEU A 61 3.69 1.06 4.19
C LEU A 61 4.16 -0.16 4.99
N ALA A 62 5.18 -0.85 4.48
CA ALA A 62 5.77 -2.02 5.13
C ALA A 62 6.28 -1.70 6.55
N ALA A 63 7.01 -0.59 6.70
CA ALA A 63 7.52 -0.14 7.99
C ALA A 63 6.41 0.14 9.01
N GLN A 64 5.31 0.77 8.60
CA GLN A 64 4.17 1.09 9.47
C GLN A 64 3.38 -0.16 9.88
N LEU A 65 3.34 -1.18 9.04
CA LEU A 65 2.60 -2.42 9.27
C LEU A 65 3.44 -3.51 9.96
N GLY A 66 4.76 -3.31 10.06
CA GLY A 66 5.70 -4.29 10.60
C GLY A 66 5.79 -5.54 9.74
N VAL A 67 5.73 -5.38 8.41
CA VAL A 67 5.85 -6.47 7.42
C VAL A 67 7.03 -6.21 6.50
N GLU A 68 7.53 -7.25 5.84
CA GLU A 68 8.58 -7.11 4.83
C GLU A 68 8.00 -6.54 3.52
N ALA A 69 8.73 -5.64 2.86
CA ALA A 69 8.30 -5.05 1.58
C ALA A 69 8.04 -6.11 0.49
N ASP A 70 8.84 -7.17 0.48
CA ASP A 70 8.72 -8.30 -0.46
C ASP A 70 7.39 -9.07 -0.31
N THR A 71 6.70 -8.90 0.81
CA THR A 71 5.38 -9.54 1.05
C THR A 71 4.34 -9.08 0.02
N LEU A 72 4.50 -7.88 -0.57
CA LEU A 72 3.60 -7.40 -1.62
C LEU A 72 3.66 -8.28 -2.88
N ALA A 73 4.76 -8.98 -3.14
CA ALA A 73 4.85 -9.90 -4.28
C ALA A 73 3.89 -11.10 -4.16
N GLY A 74 3.46 -11.43 -2.93
CA GLY A 74 2.44 -12.45 -2.67
C GLY A 74 1.01 -11.92 -2.78
N TYR A 75 0.83 -10.62 -3.00
CA TYR A 75 -0.47 -10.00 -3.22
C TYR A 75 -0.75 -9.93 -4.71
N ASP A 76 -1.76 -10.66 -5.19
CA ASP A 76 -2.31 -10.50 -6.55
C ASP A 76 -3.48 -9.51 -6.48
N PRO A 77 -3.28 -8.21 -6.79
CA PRO A 77 -4.40 -7.34 -7.07
C PRO A 77 -5.08 -7.88 -8.32
N LEU A 78 -6.35 -8.28 -8.16
CA LEU A 78 -7.26 -8.85 -9.18
C LEU A 78 -6.97 -8.46 -10.64
#